data_AF-A0A1X3A115-F1
#
_entry.id   AF-A0A1X3A115-F1
#
_cell.length_a   1.000
_cell.length_b   1.000
_cell.length_c   1.000
_cell.angle_alpha   90.00
_cell.angle_beta   90.00
_cell.angle_gamma   90.00
#
_symmetry.space_group_name_H-M   'P 1'
#
loop_
_entity.id
_entity.type
_entity.pdbx_description
1 polymer ?
#
loop_
_entity_poly.entity_id
_entity_poly.type
_entity_poly.pdbx_seq_one_letter_code
_entity_poly.pdbx_strand_id
1 'polypeptide(L)'
;VHLRSFEGGLEKATCCGLVSPAYHIFRGKNVDSDFYYLYFRSKRFIDADLKPHVYGIRDGRSIDIEGMKTIFIPWTNLAEQRRIGAFFDHLDSLITLHQRKLELLRNIKKSMLDKMFV
;
A
#
# COMPACT_ATOMS: atom_id res chain seq x y z
N VAL A 1 11.06 -13.90 -2.03
CA VAL A 1 10.32 -12.61 -2.03
C VAL A 1 10.27 -12.11 -3.46
N HIS A 2 9.19 -12.40 -4.20
CA HIS A 2 9.00 -11.87 -5.55
C HIS A 2 8.38 -10.47 -5.39
N LEU A 3 9.23 -9.46 -5.27
CA LEU A 3 8.81 -8.05 -5.28
C LEU A 3 8.69 -7.65 -6.74
N ARG A 4 7.47 -7.67 -7.28
CA ARG A 4 7.20 -6.80 -8.43
C ARG A 4 7.38 -5.38 -7.91
N SER A 5 8.21 -4.55 -8.55
CA SER A 5 8.49 -3.19 -8.08
C SER A 5 7.25 -2.34 -7.79
N PHE A 6 6.09 -2.70 -8.36
CA PHE A 6 4.84 -1.98 -8.14
C PHE A 6 3.94 -2.58 -7.05
N GLU A 7 4.10 -3.86 -6.70
CA GLU A 7 3.31 -4.51 -5.62
C GLU A 7 3.96 -4.37 -4.23
N GLY A 8 5.20 -3.87 -4.17
CA GLY A 8 5.88 -3.55 -2.90
C GLY A 8 7.09 -2.61 -2.99
N GLY A 9 7.25 -1.86 -4.08
CA GLY A 9 8.33 -0.86 -4.22
C GLY A 9 7.99 0.53 -3.68
N LEU A 10 6.75 0.76 -3.24
CA LEU A 10 6.33 1.97 -2.54
C LEU A 10 5.79 1.57 -1.18
N GLU A 11 6.47 2.01 -0.11
CA GLU A 11 6.05 1.74 1.25
C GLU A 11 6.13 2.97 2.15
N LYS A 12 5.29 2.98 3.20
CA LYS A 12 5.25 4.02 4.22
C LYS A 12 6.08 3.59 5.42
N ALA A 13 6.94 4.49 5.90
CA ALA A 13 7.66 4.26 7.15
C ALA A 13 6.68 4.28 8.33
N THR A 14 6.71 3.24 9.16
CA THR A 14 5.89 3.13 10.38
C THR A 14 6.59 3.71 11.62
N CYS A 15 7.89 3.99 11.52
CA CYS A 15 8.69 4.57 12.59
C CYS A 15 9.73 5.54 12.04
N CYS A 16 10.24 6.41 12.91
CA CYS A 16 11.39 7.26 12.60
C CYS A 16 12.67 6.45 12.76
N GLY A 17 13.54 6.44 11.76
CA GLY A 17 14.78 5.68 11.82
C GLY A 17 15.67 5.84 10.59
N LEU A 18 16.75 5.07 10.57
CA LEU A 18 17.64 4.96 9.42
C LEU A 18 17.03 4.03 8.37
N VAL A 19 17.16 4.40 7.10
CA VAL A 19 16.77 3.57 5.96
C VAL A 19 17.99 3.29 5.11
N SER A 20 18.04 2.09 4.51
CA SER A 20 19.11 1.74 3.58
C SER A 20 19.21 2.79 2.46
N PRO A 21 20.42 3.20 2.05
CA PRO A 21 20.63 4.10 0.91
C PRO A 21 20.04 3.58 -0.41
N ALA A 22 19.67 2.29 -0.47
CA ALA A 22 19.00 1.68 -1.60
C ALA A 22 17.55 2.20 -1.83
N TYR A 23 16.95 2.90 -0.86
CA TYR A 23 15.60 3.44 -0.98
C TYR A 23 15.59 4.94 -1.28
N HIS A 24 14.69 5.34 -2.17
CA HIS A 24 14.34 6.75 -2.35
C HIS A 24 13.28 7.18 -1.34
N ILE A 25 13.54 8.25 -0.60
CA ILE A 25 12.63 8.77 0.43
C ILE A 25 11.82 9.93 -0.14
N PHE A 26 10.50 9.80 -0.16
CA PHE A 26 9.61 10.91 -0.47
C PHE A 26 9.34 11.72 0.80
N ARG A 27 9.57 13.03 0.73
CA ARG A 27 9.32 13.97 1.82
C ARG A 27 8.46 15.12 1.31
N GLY A 28 7.24 15.23 1.82
CA GLY A 28 6.40 16.39 1.59
C GLY A 28 6.40 17.35 2.78
N LYS A 29 6.11 18.62 2.53
CA LYS A 29 5.83 19.62 3.57
C LYS A 29 4.32 19.84 3.65
N ASN A 30 3.75 19.89 4.84
CA ASN A 30 2.31 20.11 5.07
C ASN A 30 1.41 19.08 4.35
N VAL A 31 1.83 17.81 4.33
CA VAL A 31 1.07 16.71 3.74
C VAL A 31 0.84 15.61 4.76
N ASP A 32 -0.20 14.82 4.53
CA ASP A 32 -0.48 13.61 5.28
C ASP A 32 0.06 12.37 4.55
N SER A 33 0.85 11.55 5.26
CA SER A 33 1.46 10.36 4.66
C SER A 33 0.45 9.25 4.37
N ASP A 34 -0.63 9.15 5.14
CA ASP A 34 -1.59 8.06 5.03
C ASP A 34 -2.45 8.26 3.77
N PHE A 35 -2.83 9.50 3.51
CA PHE A 35 -3.46 9.91 2.25
C PHE A 35 -2.62 9.58 1.02
N TYR A 36 -1.36 10.02 0.99
CA TYR A 36 -0.49 9.80 -0.19
C TYR A 36 -0.04 8.35 -0.32
N TYR A 37 0.12 7.63 0.78
CA TYR A 37 0.38 6.19 0.76
C TYR A 37 -0.72 5.43 0.02
N LEU A 38 -1.98 5.73 0.34
CA LEU A 38 -3.13 5.16 -0.35
C LEU A 38 -3.14 5.53 -1.85
N TYR A 39 -2.89 6.80 -2.17
CA TYR A 39 -2.86 7.27 -3.56
C TYR A 39 -1.78 6.55 -4.39
N PHE A 40 -0.55 6.44 -3.86
CA PHE A 40 0.56 5.79 -4.56
C PHE A 40 0.40 4.28 -4.71
N ARG A 41 -0.43 3.63 -3.88
CA ARG A 41 -0.81 2.22 -4.06
C ARG A 41 -2.05 2.03 -4.93
N SER A 42 -2.71 3.11 -5.34
CA SER A 42 -3.90 3.02 -6.18
C SER A 42 -3.56 2.43 -7.55
N LYS A 43 -4.46 1.59 -8.07
CA LYS A 43 -4.31 0.99 -9.41
C LYS A 43 -4.15 2.05 -10.49
N ARG A 44 -4.87 3.17 -10.37
CA ARG A 44 -4.76 4.29 -11.32
C ARG A 44 -3.34 4.85 -11.35
N PHE A 45 -2.76 5.15 -10.19
CA PHE A 45 -1.39 5.66 -10.12
C PHE A 45 -0.41 4.64 -10.67
N ILE A 46 -0.49 3.37 -10.25
CA ILE A 46 0.46 2.34 -10.69
C ILE A 46 0.40 2.12 -12.22
N ASP A 47 -0.79 1.94 -12.77
CA ASP A 47 -0.96 1.51 -14.16
C ASP A 47 -0.84 2.65 -15.16
N ALA A 48 -1.33 3.85 -14.80
CA ALA A 48 -1.38 4.99 -15.70
C ALA A 48 -0.26 5.99 -15.46
N ASP A 49 0.01 6.33 -14.19
CA ASP A 49 0.92 7.44 -13.86
C ASP A 49 2.36 6.95 -13.67
N LEU A 50 2.59 5.83 -12.96
CA LEU A 50 3.94 5.33 -12.63
C LEU A 50 4.56 4.51 -13.75
N LYS A 51 3.78 3.65 -14.42
CA LYS A 51 4.27 2.70 -15.44
C LYS A 51 5.12 3.34 -16.56
N PRO A 52 4.83 4.56 -17.05
CA PRO A 52 5.69 5.25 -18.03
C PRO A 52 7.07 5.64 -17.48
N HIS A 53 7.21 5.80 -16.17
CA HIS A 53 8.45 6.21 -15.48
C HIS A 53 9.19 5.02 -14.87
N VAL A 54 9.05 3.83 -15.46
CA VAL A 54 9.68 2.61 -14.98
C VAL A 54 10.45 1.99 -16.13
N TYR A 55 11.73 1.65 -15.90
CA TYR A 55 12.64 1.14 -16.93
C TYR A 55 13.28 -0.21 -16.56
N GLY A 56 13.72 -0.94 -17.58
CA GLY A 56 14.30 -2.27 -17.46
C GLY A 56 13.37 -3.39 -17.95
N ILE A 57 13.96 -4.54 -18.26
CA ILE A 57 13.27 -5.69 -18.88
C ILE A 57 12.94 -6.79 -17.86
N ARG A 58 13.59 -6.77 -16.69
CA ARG A 58 13.40 -7.76 -15.62
C ARG A 58 12.17 -7.43 -14.77
N ASP A 59 11.60 -8.46 -14.14
CA ASP A 59 10.73 -8.26 -12.99
C ASP A 59 11.51 -7.53 -11.90
N GLY A 60 10.89 -6.51 -11.28
CA GLY A 60 11.62 -5.62 -10.40
C GLY A 60 12.23 -4.40 -11.11
N ARG A 61 11.57 -3.87 -12.14
CA ARG A 61 12.00 -2.69 -12.89
C ARG A 61 12.31 -1.48 -11.99
N SER A 62 13.33 -0.71 -12.36
CA SER A 62 13.73 0.49 -11.63
C SER A 62 12.79 1.65 -11.95
N ILE A 63 12.55 2.51 -10.96
CA ILE A 63 11.75 3.73 -11.11
C ILE A 63 12.69 4.86 -11.55
N ASP A 64 12.33 5.56 -12.61
CA ASP A 64 12.94 6.84 -12.97
C ASP A 64 12.38 7.94 -12.05
N ILE A 65 13.19 8.33 -11.06
CA ILE A 65 12.80 9.30 -10.03
C ILE A 65 12.60 10.69 -10.63
N GLU A 66 13.39 11.10 -11.61
CA GLU A 66 13.26 12.42 -12.22
C GLU A 66 11.99 12.49 -13.06
N GLY A 67 11.72 11.45 -13.86
CA GLY A 67 10.45 11.31 -14.56
C GLY A 67 9.25 11.30 -13.61
N MET A 68 9.31 10.53 -12.53
CA MET A 68 8.20 10.43 -11.57
C MET A 68 7.88 11.76 -10.88
N LYS A 69 8.86 12.64 -10.66
CA LYS A 69 8.61 13.99 -10.12
C LYS A 69 7.76 14.88 -11.03
N THR A 70 7.63 14.52 -12.32
CA THR A 70 6.79 15.26 -13.29
C THR A 70 5.33 14.86 -13.24
N ILE A 71 4.98 13.80 -12.49
CA ILE A 71 3.59 13.35 -12.35
C ILE A 71 2.78 14.38 -11.57
N PHE A 72 1.65 14.81 -12.14
CA PHE A 72 0.67 15.60 -11.42
C PHE A 72 -0.09 14.72 -10.43
N ILE A 73 0.07 15.02 -9.15
CA ILE A 73 -0.62 14.34 -8.05
C ILE A 73 -1.76 15.19 -7.50
N PRO A 74 -2.82 14.60 -6.95
CA PRO A 74 -3.89 15.35 -6.31
C PRO A 74 -3.35 16.14 -5.12
N TRP A 75 -3.84 17.36 -4.98
CA TRP A 75 -3.53 18.24 -3.85
C TRP A 75 -4.83 18.75 -3.25
N THR A 76 -5.07 18.40 -1.99
CA THR A 76 -6.19 18.89 -1.19
C THR A 76 -5.66 19.49 0.11
N ASN A 77 -6.51 20.17 0.89
CA ASN A 77 -6.09 20.71 2.18
C ASN A 77 -5.76 19.59 3.18
N LEU A 78 -4.86 19.86 4.13
CA LEU A 78 -4.37 18.85 5.09
C LEU A 78 -5.49 18.22 5.93
N ALA A 79 -6.54 18.98 6.27
CA ALA A 79 -7.67 18.47 7.06
C ALA A 79 -8.51 17.45 6.26
N GLU A 80 -8.62 17.62 4.96
CA GLU A 80 -9.25 16.66 4.06
C GLU A 80 -8.39 15.43 3.84
N GLN A 81 -7.08 15.61 3.61
CA GLN A 81 -6.14 14.50 3.49
C GLN A 81 -6.23 13.56 4.71
N ARG A 82 -6.17 14.11 5.93
CA ARG A 82 -6.30 13.34 7.18
C ARG A 82 -7.63 12.61 7.31
N ARG A 83 -8.74 13.25 6.92
CA ARG A 83 -10.08 12.63 6.97
C ARG A 83 -10.18 11.45 6.01
N ILE A 84 -9.64 11.59 4.81
CA ILE A 84 -9.62 10.52 3.81
C ILE A 84 -8.69 9.39 4.29
N GLY A 85 -7.48 9.70 4.74
CA GLY A 85 -6.54 8.69 5.26
C GLY A 85 -7.15 7.87 6.40
N ALA A 86 -7.69 8.54 7.42
CA ALA A 86 -8.31 7.87 8.56
C ALA A 86 -9.54 7.02 8.17
N PHE A 87 -10.31 7.44 7.16
CA PHE A 87 -11.44 6.65 6.66
C PHE A 87 -10.98 5.31 6.08
N PHE A 88 -9.94 5.31 5.24
CA PHE A 88 -9.42 4.09 4.65
C PHE A 88 -8.69 3.21 5.67
N ASP A 89 -7.95 3.79 6.62
CA ASP A 89 -7.36 3.02 7.73
C ASP A 89 -8.42 2.30 8.57
N HIS A 90 -9.55 2.95 8.82
CA HIS A 90 -10.68 2.34 9.51
C HIS A 90 -11.29 1.19 8.69
N LEU A 91 -11.44 1.38 7.37
CA LEU A 91 -11.95 0.37 6.46
C LEU A 91 -11.03 -0.87 6.42
N ASP A 92 -9.72 -0.68 6.35
CA ASP A 92 -8.75 -1.78 6.38
C ASP A 92 -8.77 -2.54 7.72
N SER A 93 -8.96 -1.81 8.82
CA SER A 93 -9.14 -2.41 10.15
C SER A 93 -10.41 -3.28 10.20
N LEU A 94 -11.51 -2.80 9.63
CA LEU A 94 -12.76 -3.57 9.53
C LEU A 94 -12.59 -4.80 8.65
N ILE A 95 -11.93 -4.69 7.50
CA ILE A 95 -11.64 -5.83 6.61
C ILE A 95 -10.82 -6.88 7.37
N THR A 96 -9.75 -6.46 8.03
CA THR A 96 -8.88 -7.35 8.83
C THR A 96 -9.66 -8.07 9.92
N LEU A 97 -10.54 -7.36 10.64
CA LEU A 97 -11.40 -7.96 11.66
C LEU A 97 -12.32 -9.05 11.08
N HIS A 98 -12.95 -8.78 9.93
CA HIS A 98 -13.85 -9.73 9.28
C HIS A 98 -13.10 -10.94 8.69
N GLN A 99 -11.88 -10.75 8.17
CA GLN A 99 -11.03 -11.84 7.70
C GLN A 99 -10.65 -12.79 8.85
N ARG A 100 -10.27 -12.26 10.03
CA ARG A 100 -10.00 -13.07 11.22
C ARG A 100 -11.23 -13.87 11.67
N LYS A 101 -12.40 -13.25 11.65
CA LYS A 101 -13.68 -13.94 11.97
C LYS A 101 -13.96 -15.07 10.97
N LEU A 102 -13.76 -14.82 9.68
CA LEU A 102 -13.95 -15.83 8.64
C LEU A 102 -13.02 -17.02 8.84
N GLU A 103 -11.74 -16.77 9.12
CA GLU A 103 -10.75 -17.82 9.37
C GLU A 103 -11.12 -18.68 10.59
N LEU A 104 -11.54 -18.04 11.69
CA LEU A 104 -12.04 -18.74 12.89
C LEU A 104 -13.22 -19.66 12.55
N LEU A 105 -14.22 -19.16 11.82
CA LEU A 105 -15.38 -19.95 11.43
C LEU A 105 -15.02 -21.13 10.52
N ARG A 106 -14.05 -20.96 9.61
CA ARG A 106 -13.54 -22.05 8.77
C ARG A 106 -12.87 -23.13 9.61
N ASN A 107 -12.08 -22.75 10.62
CA ASN A 107 -11.44 -23.68 11.54
C ASN A 107 -12.44 -24.44 12.40
N ILE A 108 -13.46 -23.76 12.93
CA ILE A 108 -14.55 -24.39 13.69
C ILE A 108 -15.29 -25.40 12.81
N LYS A 109 -15.70 -24.98 11.60
CA LYS A 109 -16.40 -25.87 10.65
C LYS A 109 -15.58 -27.13 10.36
N LYS A 110 -14.27 -26.98 10.11
CA LYS A 110 -13.37 -28.11 9.87
C LYS A 110 -13.34 -29.06 11.07
N SER A 111 -13.11 -28.53 12.27
CA SER A 111 -13.07 -29.33 13.50
C SER A 111 -14.40 -30.04 13.80
N MET A 112 -15.53 -29.40 13.52
CA MET A 112 -16.85 -30.03 13.68
C MET A 112 -17.04 -31.18 12.70
N LEU A 113 -16.69 -31.00 11.42
CA LEU A 113 -16.79 -32.07 10.41
C LEU A 113 -15.88 -33.25 10.75
N ASP A 114 -14.64 -32.99 11.18
CA ASP A 114 -13.70 -34.04 11.60
C ASP A 114 -14.28 -34.87 12.76
N LYS A 115 -15.05 -34.24 13.66
CA LYS A 115 -15.73 -34.92 14.79
C LYS A 115 -17.05 -35.61 14.41
N MET A 116 -17.60 -35.38 13.23
CA MET A 116 -18.87 -35.99 12.80
C MET A 116 -18.71 -37.38 12.18
N PHE A 117 -17.50 -37.70 11.71
CA PHE A 117 -17.20 -38.97 11.01
C PHE A 117 -16.22 -39.86 11.77
N VAL A 118 -16.07 -39.62 13.08
CA VAL A 118 -15.34 -40.45 14.05
C VAL A 118 -16.34 -41.04 15.04
#